data_AF-A0AAN0PC26-F1
#
_entry.id   AF-A0AAN0PC26-F1
#
_cell.length_a   1.000
_cell.length_b   1.000
_cell.length_c   1.000
_cell.angle_alpha   90.00
_cell.angle_beta   90.00
_cell.angle_gamma   90.00
#
_symmetry.space_group_name_H-M   'P 1'
#
loop_
_entity.id
_entity.type
_entity.pdbx_description
1 polymer ?
#
loop_
_entity_poly.entity_id
_entity_poly.type
_entity_poly.pdbx_seq_one_letter_code
_entity_poly.pdbx_strand_id
1 'polypeptide(L)'
;MAKILVTGGAGYIGSHTCVELLNAGHEVIVFDNLSNSSEESLTRVQDITQKSLAFVKGDIRNVNELDRVFQDHSIDAVIHFAGLKAVGESQEKPLIYFDNNIAGSIQLVKSMEKAGVYTLVFSSSATVYDEANISPLNEDMPTGMPSNNYGYTKLIVEQLLQKLSNSDSKWSIALLRYFNPVGAHKSGRIGEDPQGIPNNLMPYVTQVAVGRREKLSIYGNDYNTVDGTGVRDYIHVVDLANAHLCALNNRLEVTGCRAWNIGTGNGSSVLQVKNTFEQVNGVPVAFEFAPRRAGDVATSFADNARAVAELGWQPQYGLEDMLKDSWNWQKQNPTGYKN
;
A
#
# COMPACT_ATOMS: atom_id res chain seq x y z
N MET A 1 4.34 -6.78 23.15
CA MET A 1 3.03 -6.30 22.67
C MET A 1 3.04 -4.79 22.77
N ALA A 2 2.55 -4.09 21.76
CA ALA A 2 2.66 -2.64 21.63
C ALA A 2 1.34 -2.06 21.11
N LYS A 3 1.09 -0.79 21.39
CA LYS A 3 -0.07 -0.02 20.97
C LYS A 3 0.26 0.79 19.70
N ILE A 4 -0.41 0.43 18.61
CA ILE A 4 -0.05 0.88 17.26
C ILE A 4 -1.13 1.79 16.71
N LEU A 5 -0.75 3.02 16.35
CA LEU A 5 -1.60 3.92 15.58
C LEU A 5 -1.43 3.61 14.09
N VAL A 6 -2.52 3.23 13.43
CA VAL A 6 -2.56 2.94 11.99
C VAL A 6 -3.34 4.04 11.29
N THR A 7 -2.62 5.03 10.76
CA THR A 7 -3.27 6.08 9.97
C THR A 7 -3.62 5.53 8.59
N GLY A 8 -4.83 5.81 8.08
CA GLY A 8 -5.33 5.18 6.84
C GLY A 8 -5.70 3.70 7.02
N GLY A 9 -5.95 3.28 8.25
CA GLY A 9 -6.16 1.87 8.61
C GLY A 9 -7.47 1.27 8.09
N ALA A 10 -8.44 2.07 7.66
CA ALA A 10 -9.65 1.56 6.99
C ALA A 10 -9.42 1.33 5.48
N GLY A 11 -8.28 1.76 4.95
CA GLY A 11 -7.90 1.54 3.55
C GLY A 11 -7.58 0.07 3.22
N TYR A 12 -7.29 -0.17 1.95
CA TYR A 12 -6.98 -1.52 1.44
C TYR A 12 -5.84 -2.21 2.19
N ILE A 13 -4.63 -1.64 2.16
CA ILE A 13 -3.45 -2.24 2.81
C ILE A 13 -3.56 -2.11 4.34
N GLY A 14 -4.11 -0.98 4.82
CA GLY A 14 -4.29 -0.69 6.23
C GLY A 14 -5.15 -1.73 6.95
N SER A 15 -6.29 -2.12 6.37
CA SER A 15 -7.21 -3.10 6.97
C SER A 15 -6.58 -4.50 7.07
N HIS A 16 -5.84 -4.93 6.04
CA HIS A 16 -5.10 -6.20 6.09
C HIS A 16 -3.98 -6.15 7.13
N THR A 17 -3.29 -5.02 7.25
CA THR A 17 -2.26 -4.82 8.29
C THR A 17 -2.87 -4.83 9.69
N CYS A 18 -4.07 -4.27 9.88
CA CYS A 18 -4.77 -4.36 11.17
C CYS A 18 -5.08 -5.82 11.55
N VAL A 19 -5.45 -6.68 10.59
CA VAL A 19 -5.63 -8.13 10.84
C VAL A 19 -4.33 -8.76 11.36
N GLU A 20 -3.21 -8.53 10.68
CA GLU A 20 -1.90 -9.08 11.09
C GLU A 20 -1.46 -8.58 12.47
N LEU A 21 -1.61 -7.28 12.75
CA LEU A 21 -1.28 -6.68 14.04
C LEU A 21 -2.12 -7.25 15.19
N LEU A 22 -3.45 -7.32 15.00
CA LEU A 22 -4.35 -7.89 16.00
C LEU A 22 -4.04 -9.36 16.24
N ASN A 23 -3.80 -10.14 15.19
CA ASN A 23 -3.43 -11.56 15.30
C ASN A 23 -2.12 -11.76 16.07
N ALA A 24 -1.13 -10.89 15.87
CA ALA A 24 0.13 -10.87 16.62
C ALA A 24 -0.01 -10.35 18.07
N GLY A 25 -1.20 -9.88 18.48
CA GLY A 25 -1.48 -9.46 19.86
C GLY A 25 -1.16 -8.00 20.17
N HIS A 26 -0.98 -7.16 19.14
CA HIS A 26 -0.86 -5.72 19.33
C HIS A 26 -2.24 -5.08 19.59
N GLU A 27 -2.24 -3.96 20.31
CA GLU A 27 -3.41 -3.08 20.40
C GLU A 27 -3.41 -2.14 19.19
N VAL A 28 -4.56 -1.98 18.52
CA VAL A 28 -4.66 -1.20 17.28
C VAL A 28 -5.61 -0.02 17.45
N ILE A 29 -5.14 1.17 17.07
CA ILE A 29 -5.96 2.38 16.92
C ILE A 29 -5.91 2.79 15.46
N VAL A 30 -7.05 2.83 14.79
CA VAL A 30 -7.18 3.29 13.42
C VAL A 30 -7.52 4.78 13.41
N PHE A 31 -6.77 5.56 12.63
CA PHE A 31 -7.05 6.97 12.38
C PHE A 31 -7.27 7.21 10.88
N ASP A 32 -8.50 7.50 10.47
CA ASP A 32 -8.87 7.56 9.05
C ASP A 32 -9.98 8.59 8.80
N ASN A 33 -9.93 9.31 7.67
CA ASN A 33 -10.96 10.28 7.29
C ASN A 33 -12.08 9.68 6.42
N LEU A 34 -11.93 8.42 6.00
CA LEU A 34 -12.86 7.64 5.17
C LEU A 34 -13.02 8.18 3.73
N SER A 35 -12.07 8.98 3.24
CA SER A 35 -12.15 9.57 1.90
C SER A 35 -12.09 8.56 0.76
N ASN A 36 -11.43 7.41 0.97
CA ASN A 36 -11.33 6.32 -0.01
C ASN A 36 -11.41 4.93 0.66
N SER A 37 -12.21 4.84 1.72
CA SER A 37 -12.39 3.64 2.54
C SER A 37 -13.79 3.63 3.15
N SER A 38 -14.14 2.55 3.85
CA SER A 38 -15.40 2.40 4.56
C SER A 38 -15.13 1.94 5.99
N GLU A 39 -15.87 2.48 6.95
CA GLU A 39 -15.82 2.03 8.35
C GLU A 39 -16.21 0.55 8.48
N GLU A 40 -17.05 0.03 7.57
CA GLU A 40 -17.41 -1.38 7.49
C GLU A 40 -16.18 -2.30 7.33
N SER A 41 -15.10 -1.83 6.70
CA SER A 41 -13.86 -2.61 6.63
C SER A 41 -13.32 -2.94 8.01
N LEU A 42 -13.44 -2.02 8.98
CA LEU A 42 -12.98 -2.19 10.35
C LEU A 42 -13.87 -3.13 11.14
N THR A 43 -15.19 -3.08 10.94
CA THR A 43 -16.13 -4.09 11.46
C THR A 43 -15.69 -5.49 11.02
N ARG A 44 -15.38 -5.65 9.73
CA ARG A 44 -14.97 -6.94 9.18
C ARG A 44 -13.58 -7.38 9.63
N VAL A 45 -12.65 -6.45 9.89
CA VAL A 45 -11.37 -6.76 10.54
C VAL A 45 -11.60 -7.34 11.94
N GLN A 46 -12.50 -6.75 12.73
CA GLN A 46 -12.83 -7.26 14.06
C GLN A 46 -13.51 -8.64 13.98
N ASP A 47 -14.42 -8.86 13.02
CA ASP A 47 -15.01 -10.17 12.76
C ASP A 47 -13.98 -11.24 12.37
N ILE A 48 -13.02 -10.89 11.51
CA ILE A 48 -11.97 -11.84 11.07
C ILE A 48 -11.09 -12.26 12.24
N THR A 49 -10.74 -11.31 13.10
CA THR A 49 -9.75 -11.51 14.17
C THR A 49 -10.37 -11.93 15.50
N GLN A 50 -11.68 -11.75 15.66
CA GLN A 50 -12.41 -11.87 16.93
C GLN A 50 -11.78 -10.99 18.04
N LYS A 51 -11.23 -9.84 17.64
CA LYS A 51 -10.55 -8.86 18.50
C LYS A 51 -11.07 -7.47 18.19
N SER A 52 -11.00 -6.57 19.15
CA SER A 52 -11.42 -5.18 18.97
C SER A 52 -10.27 -4.27 18.56
N LEU A 53 -10.60 -3.18 17.88
CA LEU A 53 -9.71 -2.05 17.62
C LEU A 53 -10.44 -0.75 17.98
N ALA A 54 -9.69 0.31 18.26
CA ALA A 54 -10.26 1.65 18.40
C ALA A 54 -10.30 2.33 17.03
N PHE A 55 -11.37 3.06 16.71
CA PHE A 55 -11.46 3.90 15.53
C PHE A 55 -11.63 5.37 15.91
N VAL A 56 -10.75 6.21 15.37
CA VAL A 56 -10.81 7.67 15.48
C VAL A 56 -10.95 8.23 14.08
N LYS A 57 -12.12 8.78 13.77
CA LYS A 57 -12.31 9.49 12.51
C LYS A 57 -11.59 10.83 12.57
N GLY A 58 -10.64 11.05 11.66
CA GLY A 58 -9.88 12.30 11.62
C GLY A 58 -8.96 12.41 10.40
N ASP A 59 -8.41 13.59 10.20
CA ASP A 59 -7.54 13.94 9.08
C ASP A 59 -6.11 14.24 9.56
N ILE A 60 -5.10 13.63 8.93
CA ILE A 60 -3.70 13.79 9.31
C ILE A 60 -3.19 15.23 9.14
N ARG A 61 -3.91 16.10 8.41
CA ARG A 61 -3.60 17.53 8.30
C ARG A 61 -4.09 18.33 9.50
N ASN A 62 -5.03 17.78 10.28
CA ASN A 62 -5.59 18.43 11.45
C ASN A 62 -4.75 18.12 12.70
N VAL A 63 -3.87 19.05 13.06
CA VAL A 63 -2.98 18.93 14.23
C VAL A 63 -3.74 18.73 15.54
N ASN A 64 -4.94 19.30 15.70
CA ASN A 64 -5.70 19.15 16.94
C ASN A 64 -6.27 17.74 17.08
N GLU A 65 -6.71 17.13 15.98
CA GLU A 65 -7.19 15.75 15.97
C GLU A 65 -6.04 14.75 16.21
N LEU A 66 -4.88 15.01 15.59
CA LEU A 66 -3.66 14.23 15.82
C LEU A 66 -3.19 14.33 17.28
N ASP A 67 -3.02 15.55 17.79
CA ASP A 67 -2.58 15.76 19.17
C ASP A 67 -3.53 15.11 20.17
N ARG A 68 -4.84 15.13 19.89
CA ARG A 68 -5.84 14.47 20.72
C ARG A 68 -5.68 12.95 20.71
N VAL A 69 -5.49 12.29 19.56
CA VAL A 69 -5.32 10.83 19.53
C VAL A 69 -4.06 10.39 20.28
N PHE A 70 -2.97 11.16 20.24
CA PHE A 70 -1.77 10.90 21.03
C PHE A 70 -1.94 11.19 22.53
N GLN A 71 -2.86 12.06 22.93
CA GLN A 71 -3.19 12.31 24.34
C GLN A 71 -4.12 11.23 24.90
N ASP A 72 -5.11 10.82 24.11
CA ASP A 72 -6.14 9.86 24.52
C ASP A 72 -5.59 8.41 24.56
N HIS A 73 -4.47 8.14 23.87
CA HIS A 73 -3.88 6.80 23.77
C HIS A 73 -2.35 6.81 23.97
N SER A 74 -1.85 5.91 24.83
CA SER A 74 -0.40 5.66 25.00
C SER A 74 0.18 4.87 23.83
N ILE A 75 0.41 5.54 22.69
CA ILE A 75 0.90 4.93 21.45
C ILE A 75 2.40 4.67 21.53
N ASP A 76 2.83 3.47 21.13
CA ASP A 76 4.25 3.08 21.08
C ASP A 76 4.86 3.28 19.69
N ALA A 77 4.05 3.11 18.63
CA ALA A 77 4.51 3.23 17.25
C ALA A 77 3.37 3.60 16.30
N VAL A 78 3.75 4.13 15.13
CA VAL A 78 2.82 4.52 14.07
C VAL A 78 3.11 3.75 12.79
N ILE A 79 2.05 3.26 12.12
CA ILE A 79 2.11 2.82 10.73
C ILE A 79 1.32 3.81 9.88
N HIS A 80 2.01 4.43 8.91
CA HIS A 80 1.48 5.53 8.14
C HIS A 80 1.06 5.11 6.72
N PHE A 81 -0.22 4.81 6.53
CA PHE A 81 -0.83 4.57 5.22
C PHE A 81 -1.57 5.78 4.65
N ALA A 82 -2.08 6.66 5.51
CA ALA A 82 -2.90 7.79 5.12
C ALA A 82 -2.20 8.64 4.03
N GLY A 83 -2.82 8.70 2.86
CA GLY A 83 -2.23 9.29 1.67
C GLY A 83 -3.11 9.07 0.44
N LEU A 84 -3.16 10.04 -0.46
CA LEU A 84 -3.74 9.86 -1.79
C LEU A 84 -2.76 9.09 -2.67
N LYS A 85 -3.27 8.19 -3.50
CA LYS A 85 -2.45 7.18 -4.21
C LYS A 85 -2.65 7.09 -5.73
N ALA A 86 -3.58 7.84 -6.32
CA ALA A 86 -3.87 7.71 -7.74
C ALA A 86 -2.90 8.54 -8.59
N VAL A 87 -2.02 7.85 -9.33
CA VAL A 87 -1.01 8.49 -10.19
C VAL A 87 -1.64 9.47 -11.19
N GLY A 88 -2.68 9.05 -11.91
CA GLY A 88 -3.36 9.89 -12.91
C GLY A 88 -3.97 11.15 -12.29
N GLU A 89 -4.75 11.01 -11.21
CA GLU A 89 -5.35 12.15 -10.52
C GLU A 89 -4.28 13.11 -9.96
N SER A 90 -3.15 12.59 -9.49
CA SER A 90 -2.06 13.43 -8.98
C SER A 90 -1.52 14.40 -10.02
N GLN A 91 -1.60 14.08 -11.31
CA GLN A 91 -1.21 14.98 -12.40
C GLN A 91 -2.22 16.11 -12.59
N GLU A 92 -3.50 15.81 -12.41
CA GLU A 92 -4.58 16.78 -12.55
C GLU A 92 -4.71 17.68 -11.31
N LYS A 93 -4.40 17.15 -10.12
CA LYS A 93 -4.62 17.80 -8.82
C LYS A 93 -3.37 17.79 -7.92
N PRO A 94 -2.21 18.30 -8.38
CA PRO A 94 -0.94 18.20 -7.65
C PRO A 94 -0.99 18.78 -6.23
N LEU A 95 -1.60 19.97 -6.06
CA LEU A 95 -1.65 20.64 -4.76
C LEU A 95 -2.42 19.85 -3.70
N ILE A 96 -3.47 19.12 -4.09
CA ILE A 96 -4.22 18.25 -3.17
C ILE A 96 -3.34 17.08 -2.70
N TYR A 97 -2.52 16.52 -3.59
CA TYR A 97 -1.57 15.46 -3.24
C TYR A 97 -0.46 15.98 -2.35
N PHE A 98 0.07 17.18 -2.61
CA PHE A 98 1.13 17.79 -1.79
C PHE A 98 0.63 18.14 -0.39
N ASP A 99 -0.55 18.75 -0.29
CA ASP A 99 -1.19 19.05 1.00
C ASP A 99 -1.45 17.76 1.80
N ASN A 100 -2.09 16.77 1.19
CA ASN A 100 -2.44 15.55 1.91
C ASN A 100 -1.21 14.71 2.26
N ASN A 101 -0.32 14.44 1.29
CA ASN A 101 0.76 13.48 1.49
C ASN A 101 2.00 14.11 2.11
N ILE A 102 2.39 15.33 1.74
CA ILE A 102 3.61 15.96 2.29
C ILE A 102 3.26 16.70 3.57
N ALA A 103 2.33 17.67 3.52
CA ALA A 103 1.98 18.45 4.71
C ALA A 103 1.33 17.58 5.78
N GLY A 104 0.43 16.65 5.41
CA GLY A 104 -0.16 15.68 6.33
C GLY A 104 0.89 14.80 7.04
N SER A 105 1.87 14.24 6.32
CA SER A 105 2.97 13.48 6.96
C SER A 105 3.81 14.34 7.90
N ILE A 106 4.07 15.62 7.55
CA ILE A 106 4.78 16.55 8.43
C ILE A 106 4.01 16.78 9.73
N GLN A 107 2.69 16.97 9.67
CA GLN A 107 1.88 17.17 10.87
C GLN A 107 1.84 15.92 11.75
N LEU A 108 1.68 14.74 11.16
CA LEU A 108 1.75 13.46 11.89
C LEU A 108 3.07 13.34 12.66
N VAL A 109 4.19 13.54 11.98
CA VAL A 109 5.54 13.39 12.57
C VAL A 109 5.79 14.44 13.67
N LYS A 110 5.27 15.66 13.53
CA LYS A 110 5.33 16.67 14.60
C LYS A 110 4.51 16.28 15.83
N SER A 111 3.30 15.75 15.64
CA SER A 111 2.48 15.28 16.76
C SER A 111 3.10 14.06 17.45
N MET A 112 3.72 13.16 16.67
CA MET A 112 4.53 12.05 17.21
C MET A 112 5.67 12.56 18.09
N GLU A 113 6.47 13.52 17.61
CA GLU A 113 7.58 14.11 18.38
C GLU A 113 7.09 14.76 19.68
N LYS A 114 6.00 15.54 19.60
CA LYS A 114 5.37 16.18 20.76
C LYS A 114 4.89 15.17 21.80
N ALA A 115 4.41 14.02 21.34
CA ALA A 115 3.94 12.91 22.20
C ALA A 115 5.07 12.01 22.72
N GLY A 116 6.31 12.21 22.27
CA GLY A 116 7.44 11.35 22.62
C GLY A 116 7.42 9.98 21.93
N VAL A 117 6.72 9.85 20.81
CA VAL A 117 6.64 8.62 20.00
C VAL A 117 7.60 8.72 18.82
N TYR A 118 8.56 7.81 18.73
CA TYR A 118 9.67 7.90 17.75
C TYR A 118 9.75 6.73 16.77
N THR A 119 8.82 5.78 16.83
CA THR A 119 8.79 4.60 15.95
C THR A 119 7.76 4.77 14.84
N LEU A 120 8.20 4.72 13.58
CA LEU A 120 7.38 4.93 12.39
C LEU A 120 7.64 3.88 11.32
N VAL A 121 6.59 3.26 10.81
CA VAL A 121 6.61 2.51 9.54
C VAL A 121 5.89 3.35 8.49
N PHE A 122 6.64 3.83 7.49
CA PHE A 122 6.13 4.67 6.42
C PHE A 122 5.85 3.87 5.15
N SER A 123 4.66 4.10 4.60
CA SER A 123 4.26 3.57 3.30
C SER A 123 4.86 4.35 2.15
N SER A 124 5.99 3.87 1.66
CA SER A 124 6.62 4.38 0.42
C SER A 124 6.18 3.57 -0.81
N SER A 125 6.90 3.72 -1.92
CA SER A 125 6.54 3.14 -3.21
C SER A 125 7.77 2.93 -4.08
N ALA A 126 7.75 1.92 -4.95
CA ALA A 126 8.74 1.74 -6.01
C ALA A 126 8.85 2.94 -6.97
N THR A 127 7.86 3.84 -6.98
CA THR A 127 7.88 5.08 -7.78
C THR A 127 8.97 6.09 -7.36
N VAL A 128 9.67 5.87 -6.24
CA VAL A 128 10.79 6.72 -5.81
C VAL A 128 12.10 6.41 -6.52
N TYR A 129 12.20 5.26 -7.19
CA TYR A 129 13.39 4.89 -7.95
C TYR A 129 13.55 5.74 -9.20
N ASP A 130 14.81 5.97 -9.59
CA ASP A 130 15.11 6.55 -10.89
C ASP A 130 14.60 5.64 -12.01
N GLU A 131 13.91 6.22 -13.00
CA GLU A 131 13.35 5.48 -14.14
C GLU A 131 14.42 4.86 -15.05
N ALA A 132 15.67 5.35 -14.96
CA ALA A 132 16.81 4.75 -15.64
C ALA A 132 17.30 3.46 -14.98
N ASN A 133 16.85 3.14 -13.76
CA ASN A 133 17.22 1.91 -13.08
C ASN A 133 16.62 0.69 -13.78
N ILE A 134 17.44 -0.34 -13.94
CA ILE A 134 17.05 -1.60 -14.57
C ILE A 134 16.65 -2.59 -13.47
N SER A 135 15.47 -3.20 -13.60
CA SER A 135 15.02 -4.22 -12.66
C SER A 135 15.88 -5.50 -12.74
N PRO A 136 16.08 -6.24 -11.62
CA PRO A 136 15.45 -6.04 -10.31
C PRO A 136 15.99 -4.81 -9.56
N LEU A 137 15.07 -4.01 -9.02
CA LEU A 137 15.41 -2.80 -8.27
C LEU A 137 15.82 -3.17 -6.85
N ASN A 138 17.04 -2.81 -6.42
CA ASN A 138 17.48 -2.94 -5.04
C ASN A 138 17.59 -1.56 -4.36
N GLU A 139 17.64 -1.54 -3.04
CA GLU A 139 17.54 -0.29 -2.28
C GLU A 139 18.84 0.53 -2.24
N ASP A 140 19.96 0.01 -2.77
CA ASP A 140 21.21 0.77 -2.98
C ASP A 140 21.23 1.51 -4.32
N MET A 141 20.27 1.21 -5.21
CA MET A 141 20.08 1.97 -6.43
C MET A 141 19.63 3.41 -6.12
N PRO A 142 20.02 4.38 -6.94
CA PRO A 142 19.62 5.76 -6.74
C PRO A 142 18.10 5.91 -6.81
N THR A 143 17.56 6.71 -5.89
CA THR A 143 16.26 7.33 -6.09
C THR A 143 16.40 8.44 -7.13
N GLY A 144 15.32 8.74 -7.85
CA GLY A 144 15.31 9.74 -8.91
C GLY A 144 14.09 10.65 -8.79
N MET A 145 14.09 11.76 -9.54
CA MET A 145 12.93 12.65 -9.60
C MET A 145 11.76 11.90 -10.26
N PRO A 146 10.67 11.57 -9.53
CA PRO A 146 9.61 10.75 -10.09
C PRO A 146 8.87 11.51 -11.19
N SER A 147 8.46 10.83 -12.26
CA SER A 147 7.68 11.42 -13.36
C SER A 147 6.25 11.83 -12.98
N ASN A 148 5.81 11.47 -11.78
CA ASN A 148 4.46 11.75 -11.30
C ASN A 148 4.40 12.34 -9.90
N ASN A 149 3.39 13.19 -9.68
CA ASN A 149 3.23 13.95 -8.44
C ASN A 149 3.01 13.04 -7.21
N TYR A 150 2.34 11.89 -7.38
CA TYR A 150 2.23 10.88 -6.30
C TYR A 150 3.61 10.36 -5.87
N GLY A 151 4.41 9.86 -6.81
CA GLY A 151 5.77 9.36 -6.54
C GLY A 151 6.65 10.45 -5.95
N TYR A 152 6.54 11.68 -6.46
CA TYR A 152 7.24 12.85 -5.92
C TYR A 152 6.91 13.06 -4.43
N THR A 153 5.63 12.96 -4.03
CA THR A 153 5.26 13.07 -2.61
C THR A 153 5.92 12.00 -1.74
N LYS A 154 6.02 10.76 -2.23
CA LYS A 154 6.67 9.66 -1.49
C LYS A 154 8.16 9.90 -1.33
N LEU A 155 8.84 10.34 -2.39
CA LEU A 155 10.26 10.68 -2.33
C LEU A 155 10.54 11.81 -1.34
N ILE A 156 9.74 12.89 -1.36
CA ILE A 156 9.92 14.01 -0.44
C ILE A 156 9.75 13.57 1.01
N VAL A 157 8.73 12.74 1.31
CA VAL A 157 8.51 12.24 2.66
C VAL A 157 9.65 11.30 3.09
N GLU A 158 10.15 10.42 2.21
CA GLU A 158 11.35 9.60 2.52
C GLU A 158 12.55 10.47 2.89
N GLN A 159 12.86 11.49 2.08
CA GLN A 159 14.00 12.38 2.32
C GLN A 159 13.85 13.17 3.62
N LEU A 160 12.63 13.63 3.92
CA LEU A 160 12.32 14.31 5.17
C LEU A 160 12.55 13.40 6.38
N LEU A 161 12.01 12.17 6.34
CA LEU A 161 12.14 11.20 7.41
C LEU A 161 13.60 10.77 7.62
N GLN A 162 14.36 10.57 6.54
CA GLN A 162 15.78 10.26 6.62
C GLN A 162 16.59 11.40 7.24
N LYS A 163 16.30 12.65 6.88
CA LYS A 163 16.96 13.82 7.48
C LYS A 163 16.61 13.95 8.96
N LEU A 164 15.35 13.69 9.31
CA LEU A 164 14.88 13.72 10.69
C LEU A 164 15.63 12.69 11.56
N SER A 165 15.73 11.44 11.11
CA SER A 165 16.47 10.41 11.84
C SER A 165 17.97 10.70 11.97
N ASN A 166 18.53 11.43 11.01
CA ASN A 166 19.93 11.85 11.08
C ASN A 166 20.13 12.99 12.09
N SER A 167 19.12 13.84 12.30
CA SER A 167 19.18 14.94 13.27
C SER A 167 18.88 14.53 14.71
N ASP A 168 18.08 13.47 14.91
CA ASP A 168 17.74 12.94 16.23
C ASP A 168 17.73 11.41 16.21
N SER A 169 18.68 10.81 16.94
CA SER A 169 18.92 9.37 17.00
C SER A 169 17.81 8.56 17.68
N LYS A 170 16.84 9.20 18.32
CA LYS A 170 15.67 8.49 18.91
C LYS A 170 14.77 7.90 17.83
N TRP A 171 14.72 8.51 16.66
CA TRP A 171 13.85 8.07 15.58
C TRP A 171 14.21 6.67 15.10
N SER A 172 13.19 5.83 14.99
CA SER A 172 13.22 4.49 14.43
C SER A 172 12.24 4.43 13.27
N ILE A 173 12.75 4.43 12.04
CA ILE A 173 11.94 4.63 10.84
C ILE A 173 12.16 3.49 9.85
N ALA A 174 11.08 2.84 9.44
CA ALA A 174 11.05 1.93 8.29
C ALA A 174 10.44 2.64 7.08
N LEU A 175 11.16 2.62 5.95
CA LEU A 175 10.66 3.07 4.65
C LEU A 175 10.36 1.83 3.81
N LEU A 176 9.08 1.44 3.74
CA LEU A 176 8.69 0.26 2.97
C LEU A 176 8.27 0.68 1.56
N ARG A 177 9.09 0.34 0.56
CA ARG A 177 8.86 0.66 -0.85
C ARG A 177 8.03 -0.45 -1.50
N TYR A 178 6.72 -0.25 -1.56
CA TYR A 178 5.81 -1.23 -2.14
C TYR A 178 5.89 -1.24 -3.66
N PHE A 179 5.78 -2.44 -4.22
CA PHE A 179 5.51 -2.62 -5.64
C PHE A 179 3.99 -2.60 -5.87
N ASN A 180 3.38 -3.63 -6.46
CA ASN A 180 1.97 -3.61 -6.85
C ASN A 180 1.12 -4.57 -6.00
N PRO A 181 0.59 -4.13 -4.85
CA PRO A 181 -0.24 -4.99 -4.02
C PRO A 181 -1.56 -5.35 -4.71
N VAL A 182 -1.90 -6.63 -4.64
CA VAL A 182 -3.11 -7.26 -5.19
C VAL A 182 -3.57 -8.38 -4.24
N GLY A 183 -4.71 -9.01 -4.53
CA GLY A 183 -5.30 -10.03 -3.65
C GLY A 183 -6.29 -9.44 -2.65
N ALA A 184 -6.72 -10.28 -1.73
CA ALA A 184 -7.62 -9.93 -0.64
C ALA A 184 -7.38 -10.89 0.53
N HIS A 185 -8.03 -10.68 1.66
CA HIS A 185 -7.97 -11.68 2.72
C HIS A 185 -8.76 -12.93 2.27
N LYS A 186 -8.19 -14.13 2.46
CA LYS A 186 -8.75 -15.43 2.05
C LYS A 186 -10.22 -15.67 2.43
N SER A 187 -10.71 -15.01 3.48
CA SER A 187 -12.12 -15.10 3.88
C SER A 187 -13.09 -14.46 2.88
N GLY A 188 -12.61 -13.59 1.99
CA GLY A 188 -13.46 -12.78 1.12
C GLY A 188 -14.27 -11.72 1.88
N ARG A 189 -13.90 -11.40 3.13
CA ARG A 189 -14.58 -10.39 3.97
C ARG A 189 -13.95 -9.00 3.91
N ILE A 190 -12.66 -8.90 3.58
CA ILE A 190 -12.00 -7.61 3.31
C ILE A 190 -11.21 -7.73 2.01
N GLY A 191 -11.13 -6.64 1.26
CA GLY A 191 -10.42 -6.51 0.00
C GLY A 191 -10.38 -5.07 -0.49
N GLU A 192 -9.95 -4.85 -1.72
CA GLU A 192 -9.87 -3.51 -2.31
C GLU A 192 -11.25 -3.05 -2.81
N ASP A 193 -11.71 -1.89 -2.35
CA ASP A 193 -12.97 -1.25 -2.78
C ASP A 193 -12.74 0.25 -3.05
N PRO A 194 -12.08 0.60 -4.16
CA PRO A 194 -11.77 2.00 -4.45
C PRO A 194 -13.05 2.76 -4.82
N GLN A 195 -13.20 3.99 -4.33
CA GLN A 195 -14.30 4.85 -4.76
C GLN A 195 -14.07 5.31 -6.21
N GLY A 196 -15.14 5.31 -7.01
CA GLY A 196 -15.10 5.76 -8.41
C GLY A 196 -14.52 4.73 -9.40
N ILE A 197 -13.80 5.22 -10.40
CA ILE A 197 -13.15 4.37 -11.41
C ILE A 197 -11.79 3.90 -10.86
N PRO A 198 -11.55 2.59 -10.73
CA PRO A 198 -10.26 2.10 -10.28
C PRO A 198 -9.13 2.57 -11.19
N ASN A 199 -8.05 3.06 -10.58
CA ASN A 199 -6.82 3.41 -11.30
C ASN A 199 -5.85 2.22 -11.42
N ASN A 200 -5.96 1.26 -10.51
CA ASN A 200 -5.13 0.05 -10.45
C ASN A 200 -5.74 -1.08 -11.29
N LEU A 201 -4.89 -1.95 -11.84
CA LEU A 201 -5.29 -3.04 -12.74
C LEU A 201 -6.27 -4.01 -12.08
N MET A 202 -5.97 -4.50 -10.88
CA MET A 202 -6.70 -5.62 -10.30
C MET A 202 -8.18 -5.30 -9.97
N PRO A 203 -8.53 -4.18 -9.30
CA PRO A 203 -9.94 -3.87 -9.09
C PRO A 203 -10.69 -3.55 -10.39
N TYR A 204 -9.99 -3.14 -11.45
CA TYR A 204 -10.62 -2.98 -12.76
C TYR A 204 -10.97 -4.34 -13.37
N VAL A 205 -10.03 -5.30 -13.35
CA VAL A 205 -10.24 -6.68 -13.80
C VAL A 205 -11.41 -7.32 -13.06
N THR A 206 -11.45 -7.22 -11.72
CA THR A 206 -12.55 -7.81 -10.94
C THR A 206 -13.89 -7.13 -11.21
N GLN A 207 -13.92 -5.81 -11.43
CA GLN A 207 -15.14 -5.08 -11.79
C GLN A 207 -15.68 -5.44 -13.18
N VAL A 208 -14.82 -5.72 -14.16
CA VAL A 208 -15.24 -6.29 -15.45
C VAL A 208 -15.81 -7.70 -15.24
N ALA A 209 -15.14 -8.53 -14.45
CA ALA A 209 -15.56 -9.90 -14.17
C ALA A 209 -16.93 -10.00 -13.46
N VAL A 210 -17.30 -9.04 -12.59
CA VAL A 210 -18.66 -8.94 -12.02
C VAL A 210 -19.66 -8.15 -12.88
N GLY A 211 -19.29 -7.72 -14.08
CA GLY A 211 -20.18 -6.99 -14.99
C GLY A 211 -20.46 -5.53 -14.62
N ARG A 212 -19.68 -4.93 -13.71
CA ARG A 212 -19.76 -3.49 -13.39
C ARG A 212 -19.12 -2.61 -14.46
N ARG A 213 -18.30 -3.21 -15.32
CA ARG A 213 -17.62 -2.56 -16.44
C ARG A 213 -17.66 -3.46 -17.66
N GLU A 214 -17.74 -2.85 -18.83
CA GLU A 214 -17.84 -3.59 -20.09
C GLU A 214 -16.53 -4.27 -20.49
N LYS A 215 -15.39 -3.57 -20.35
CA LYS A 215 -14.09 -4.04 -20.83
C LYS A 215 -12.93 -3.43 -20.06
N LEU A 216 -11.83 -4.17 -19.94
CA LEU A 216 -10.53 -3.71 -19.46
C LEU A 216 -9.75 -3.01 -20.59
N SER A 217 -9.25 -1.79 -20.36
CA SER A 217 -8.29 -1.16 -21.25
C SER A 217 -6.85 -1.54 -20.87
N ILE A 218 -6.13 -2.21 -21.77
CA ILE A 218 -4.71 -2.53 -21.63
C ILE A 218 -3.89 -1.44 -22.33
N TYR A 219 -3.17 -0.63 -21.55
CA TYR A 219 -2.41 0.51 -22.08
C TYR A 219 -1.04 0.08 -22.61
N GLY A 220 -0.90 0.09 -23.94
CA GLY A 220 0.32 -0.32 -24.64
C GLY A 220 0.41 -1.83 -24.86
N ASN A 221 0.84 -2.20 -26.07
CA ASN A 221 1.05 -3.58 -26.53
C ASN A 221 2.33 -3.71 -27.39
N ASP A 222 3.22 -2.73 -27.27
CA ASP A 222 4.44 -2.54 -28.07
C ASP A 222 5.66 -2.27 -27.18
N TYR A 223 5.56 -2.49 -25.86
CA TYR A 223 6.72 -2.43 -24.96
C TYR A 223 7.71 -3.55 -25.30
N ASN A 224 9.00 -3.35 -24.99
CA ASN A 224 10.01 -4.40 -25.12
C ASN A 224 9.92 -5.40 -23.96
N THR A 225 8.81 -6.14 -23.90
CA THR A 225 8.47 -7.12 -22.86
C THR A 225 7.96 -8.41 -23.51
N VAL A 226 7.76 -9.46 -22.71
CA VAL A 226 7.41 -10.81 -23.18
C VAL A 226 6.20 -10.88 -24.12
N ASP A 227 5.24 -9.97 -23.97
CA ASP A 227 4.01 -9.92 -24.77
C ASP A 227 3.60 -8.50 -25.20
N GLY A 228 4.54 -7.55 -25.11
CA GLY A 228 4.31 -6.15 -25.47
C GLY A 228 3.59 -5.33 -24.42
N THR A 229 3.08 -5.93 -23.34
CA THR A 229 2.39 -5.20 -22.25
C THR A 229 3.30 -4.92 -21.06
N GLY A 230 2.93 -3.93 -20.23
CA GLY A 230 3.73 -3.54 -19.06
C GLY A 230 3.90 -4.68 -18.05
N VAL A 231 5.11 -4.84 -17.52
CA VAL A 231 5.48 -5.85 -16.51
C VAL A 231 5.64 -5.19 -15.15
N ARG A 232 5.01 -5.76 -14.12
CA ARG A 232 5.04 -5.29 -12.73
C ARG A 232 5.26 -6.44 -11.76
N ASP A 233 5.87 -6.14 -10.61
CA ASP A 233 5.92 -7.07 -9.48
C ASP A 233 4.64 -6.98 -8.65
N TYR A 234 3.78 -7.97 -8.84
CA TYR A 234 2.55 -8.11 -8.08
C TYR A 234 2.84 -8.86 -6.80
N ILE A 235 2.37 -8.31 -5.68
CA ILE A 235 2.56 -8.88 -4.34
C ILE A 235 1.21 -9.05 -3.66
N HIS A 236 1.04 -10.15 -2.93
CA HIS A 236 -0.19 -10.38 -2.19
C HIS A 236 -0.32 -9.38 -1.04
N VAL A 237 -1.49 -8.77 -0.87
CA VAL A 237 -1.72 -7.74 0.16
C VAL A 237 -1.51 -8.27 1.57
N VAL A 238 -1.74 -9.57 1.80
CA VAL A 238 -1.44 -10.23 3.09
C VAL A 238 0.07 -10.39 3.31
N ASP A 239 0.85 -10.71 2.28
CA ASP A 239 2.32 -10.72 2.38
C ASP A 239 2.85 -9.32 2.67
N LEU A 240 2.29 -8.30 2.01
CA LEU A 240 2.61 -6.91 2.28
C LEU A 240 2.23 -6.50 3.71
N ALA A 241 1.04 -6.87 4.19
CA ALA A 241 0.62 -6.62 5.57
C ALA A 241 1.57 -7.29 6.58
N ASN A 242 2.01 -8.51 6.30
CA ASN A 242 3.00 -9.19 7.13
C ASN A 242 4.36 -8.47 7.13
N ALA A 243 4.79 -7.89 6.01
CA ALA A 243 6.02 -7.08 5.95
C ALA A 243 5.99 -5.88 6.92
N HIS A 244 4.81 -5.29 7.14
CA HIS A 244 4.65 -4.20 8.11
C HIS A 244 4.84 -4.68 9.53
N LEU A 245 4.30 -5.86 9.87
CA LEU A 245 4.49 -6.46 11.18
C LEU A 245 5.97 -6.78 11.42
N CYS A 246 6.65 -7.36 10.43
CA CYS A 246 8.09 -7.63 10.51
C CYS A 246 8.91 -6.33 10.66
N ALA A 247 8.62 -5.30 9.86
CA ALA A 247 9.29 -4.01 9.95
C ALA A 247 9.02 -3.32 11.28
N LEU A 248 7.78 -3.33 11.77
CA LEU A 248 7.41 -2.79 13.07
C LEU A 248 8.20 -3.47 14.20
N ASN A 249 8.19 -4.81 14.23
CA ASN A 249 8.92 -5.58 15.24
C ASN A 249 10.42 -5.26 15.23
N ASN A 250 11.00 -5.11 14.04
CA ASN A 250 12.40 -4.71 13.87
C ASN A 250 12.65 -3.27 14.38
N ARG A 251 11.75 -2.32 14.09
CA ARG A 251 11.87 -0.91 14.47
C ARG A 251 11.59 -0.64 15.95
N LEU A 252 10.84 -1.50 16.63
CA LEU A 252 10.67 -1.42 18.09
C LEU A 252 11.99 -1.68 18.85
N GLU A 253 12.95 -2.38 18.23
CA GLU A 253 14.22 -2.78 18.86
C GLU A 253 15.43 -1.99 18.36
N VAL A 254 15.32 -1.31 17.20
CA VAL A 254 16.47 -0.70 16.51
C VAL A 254 16.13 0.70 16.03
N THR A 255 17.00 1.69 16.27
CA THR A 255 16.81 3.08 15.81
C THR A 255 17.40 3.34 14.42
N GLY A 256 17.32 4.58 13.95
CA GLY A 256 17.74 5.02 12.62
C GLY A 256 16.65 4.84 11.56
N CYS A 257 16.96 5.20 10.33
CA CYS A 257 16.07 5.06 9.18
C CYS A 257 16.61 4.01 8.21
N ARG A 258 15.76 3.10 7.76
CA ARG A 258 16.13 2.00 6.87
C ARG A 258 15.02 1.73 5.86
N ALA A 259 15.41 1.49 4.61
CA ALA A 259 14.51 1.22 3.49
C ALA A 259 14.55 -0.24 3.06
N TRP A 260 13.38 -0.79 2.73
CA TRP A 260 13.19 -2.14 2.21
C TRP A 260 12.22 -2.17 1.05
N ASN A 261 12.57 -2.90 0.00
CA ASN A 261 11.68 -3.24 -1.10
C ASN A 261 10.77 -4.39 -0.69
N ILE A 262 9.46 -4.15 -0.79
CA ILE A 262 8.45 -5.15 -0.50
C ILE A 262 7.77 -5.53 -1.81
N GLY A 263 8.30 -6.59 -2.42
CA GLY A 263 7.86 -7.20 -3.67
C GLY A 263 8.25 -8.68 -3.69
N THR A 264 7.78 -9.40 -4.70
CA THR A 264 8.06 -10.84 -4.85
C THR A 264 9.38 -11.13 -5.55
N GLY A 265 9.89 -10.16 -6.30
CA GLY A 265 11.00 -10.33 -7.23
C GLY A 265 10.63 -10.96 -8.56
N ASN A 266 9.33 -11.23 -8.79
CA ASN A 266 8.82 -11.82 -10.02
C ASN A 266 7.94 -10.81 -10.76
N GLY A 267 8.35 -10.42 -11.97
CA GLY A 267 7.54 -9.58 -12.85
C GLY A 267 6.49 -10.39 -13.61
N SER A 268 5.24 -9.92 -13.63
CA SER A 268 4.18 -10.42 -14.53
C SER A 268 3.65 -9.29 -15.42
N SER A 269 3.33 -9.62 -16.67
CA SER A 269 2.72 -8.69 -17.63
C SER A 269 1.22 -8.50 -17.37
N VAL A 270 0.62 -7.46 -17.96
CA VAL A 270 -0.84 -7.22 -17.88
C VAL A 270 -1.62 -8.39 -18.49
N LEU A 271 -1.16 -8.95 -19.61
CA LEU A 271 -1.81 -10.10 -20.23
C LEU A 271 -1.63 -11.39 -19.40
N GLN A 272 -0.48 -11.61 -18.78
CA GLN A 272 -0.29 -12.73 -17.86
C GLN A 272 -1.26 -12.64 -16.68
N VAL A 273 -1.45 -11.45 -16.09
CA VAL A 273 -2.45 -11.23 -15.03
C VAL A 273 -3.86 -11.56 -15.52
N LYS A 274 -4.27 -10.99 -16.67
CA LYS A 274 -5.62 -11.21 -17.23
C LYS A 274 -5.86 -12.69 -17.53
N ASN A 275 -4.94 -13.35 -18.22
CA ASN A 275 -5.10 -14.74 -18.64
C ASN A 275 -5.08 -15.70 -17.44
N THR A 276 -4.19 -15.46 -16.47
CA THR A 276 -4.16 -16.25 -15.23
C THR A 276 -5.45 -16.06 -14.45
N PHE A 277 -5.99 -14.84 -14.39
CA PHE A 277 -7.27 -14.56 -13.72
C PHE A 277 -8.41 -15.36 -14.33
N GLU A 278 -8.54 -15.37 -15.66
CA GLU A 278 -9.56 -16.17 -16.36
C GLU A 278 -9.38 -17.66 -16.10
N GLN A 279 -8.15 -18.16 -16.14
CA GLN A 279 -7.83 -19.56 -15.93
C GLN A 279 -8.20 -20.03 -14.52
N VAL A 280 -7.78 -19.31 -13.48
CA VAL A 280 -7.96 -19.76 -12.09
C VAL A 280 -9.37 -19.54 -11.56
N ASN A 281 -10.10 -18.56 -12.11
CA ASN A 281 -11.45 -18.23 -11.65
C ASN A 281 -12.55 -18.75 -12.57
N GLY A 282 -12.23 -19.17 -13.81
CA GLY A 282 -13.21 -19.61 -14.79
C GLY A 282 -14.16 -18.50 -15.24
N VAL A 283 -13.72 -17.24 -15.20
CA VAL A 283 -14.52 -16.05 -15.54
C VAL A 283 -13.81 -15.25 -16.63
N PRO A 284 -14.43 -15.03 -17.80
CA PRO A 284 -13.81 -14.26 -18.87
C PRO A 284 -13.71 -12.77 -18.51
N VAL A 285 -12.67 -12.10 -19.03
CA VAL A 285 -12.44 -10.67 -18.86
C VAL A 285 -12.31 -10.06 -20.25
N ALA A 286 -13.39 -9.39 -20.69
CA ALA A 286 -13.37 -8.63 -21.94
C ALA A 286 -12.33 -7.51 -21.83
N PHE A 287 -11.57 -7.29 -22.91
CA PHE A 287 -10.51 -6.29 -22.92
C PHE A 287 -10.33 -5.66 -24.31
N GLU A 288 -9.65 -4.52 -24.35
CA GLU A 288 -9.15 -3.88 -25.55
C GLU A 288 -7.75 -3.31 -25.32
N PHE A 289 -6.97 -3.12 -26.39
CA PHE A 289 -5.73 -2.36 -26.32
C PHE A 289 -6.02 -0.86 -26.45
N ALA A 290 -5.29 -0.06 -25.68
CA ALA A 290 -5.31 1.39 -25.70
C ALA A 290 -3.88 1.94 -25.88
N PRO A 291 -3.70 3.21 -26.26
CA PRO A 291 -2.37 3.85 -26.28
C PRO A 291 -1.67 3.74 -24.92
N ARG A 292 -0.33 3.81 -24.92
CA ARG A 292 0.45 3.85 -23.67
C ARG A 292 -0.02 5.01 -22.79
N ARG A 293 -0.09 4.75 -21.48
CA ARG A 293 -0.35 5.79 -20.49
C ARG A 293 0.94 6.55 -20.21
N ALA A 294 0.87 7.88 -20.17
CA ALA A 294 2.03 8.72 -19.85
C ALA A 294 2.58 8.35 -18.45
N GLY A 295 3.90 8.16 -18.36
CA GLY A 295 4.60 7.76 -17.14
C GLY A 295 4.67 6.24 -16.87
N ASP A 296 4.04 5.39 -17.69
CA ASP A 296 4.19 3.94 -17.53
C ASP A 296 5.53 3.44 -18.09
N VAL A 297 6.35 2.85 -17.22
CA VAL A 297 7.58 2.12 -17.58
C VAL A 297 7.28 0.72 -18.11
N ALA A 298 8.18 0.17 -18.92
CA ALA A 298 8.03 -1.16 -19.51
C ALA A 298 8.06 -2.27 -18.46
N THR A 299 9.02 -2.22 -17.53
CA THR A 299 9.25 -3.27 -16.52
C THR A 299 9.69 -2.65 -15.20
N SER A 300 9.11 -3.12 -14.10
CA SER A 300 9.50 -2.72 -12.75
C SER A 300 9.24 -3.87 -11.77
N PHE A 301 10.29 -4.44 -11.19
CA PHE A 301 10.20 -5.49 -10.16
C PHE A 301 11.32 -5.42 -9.13
N ALA A 302 11.10 -5.99 -7.95
CA ALA A 302 11.98 -5.85 -6.80
C ALA A 302 13.17 -6.81 -6.85
N ASP A 303 14.29 -6.41 -6.24
CA ASP A 303 15.11 -7.31 -5.45
C ASP A 303 14.65 -7.17 -3.99
N ASN A 304 14.24 -8.28 -3.36
CA ASN A 304 13.76 -8.31 -1.98
C ASN A 304 14.74 -8.96 -0.99
N ALA A 305 15.99 -9.21 -1.41
CA ALA A 305 16.99 -9.90 -0.59
C ALA A 305 17.23 -9.21 0.76
N ARG A 306 17.19 -7.87 0.80
CA ARG A 306 17.36 -7.11 2.05
C ARG A 306 16.21 -7.34 3.04
N ALA A 307 14.96 -7.36 2.58
CA ALA A 307 13.81 -7.64 3.44
C ALA A 307 13.88 -9.06 3.99
N VAL A 308 14.30 -10.03 3.18
CA VAL A 308 14.51 -11.42 3.61
C VAL A 308 15.60 -11.50 4.68
N ALA A 309 16.76 -10.88 4.45
CA ALA A 309 17.90 -10.97 5.35
C ALA A 309 17.70 -10.20 6.66
N GLU A 310 17.15 -8.98 6.61
CA GLU A 310 17.08 -8.08 7.76
C GLU A 310 15.76 -8.16 8.54
N LEU A 311 14.65 -8.54 7.89
CA LEU A 311 13.33 -8.62 8.52
C LEU A 311 12.85 -10.07 8.72
N GLY A 312 13.53 -11.06 8.14
CA GLY A 312 13.05 -12.44 8.11
C GLY A 312 11.74 -12.60 7.33
N TRP A 313 11.42 -11.62 6.47
CA TRP A 313 10.18 -11.59 5.70
C TRP A 313 10.35 -12.27 4.34
N GLN A 314 9.37 -13.03 3.92
CA GLN A 314 9.37 -13.68 2.60
C GLN A 314 7.93 -13.81 2.06
N PRO A 315 7.69 -13.48 0.79
CA PRO A 315 6.36 -13.63 0.19
C PRO A 315 5.95 -15.10 0.17
N GLN A 316 4.72 -15.39 0.57
CA GLN A 316 4.18 -16.76 0.65
C GLN A 316 3.20 -17.08 -0.49
N TYR A 317 2.64 -16.05 -1.14
CA TYR A 317 1.57 -16.21 -2.12
C TYR A 317 2.05 -15.93 -3.54
N GLY A 318 1.65 -16.79 -4.48
CA GLY A 318 1.93 -16.62 -5.90
C GLY A 318 0.84 -15.82 -6.63
N LEU A 319 1.05 -15.55 -7.92
CA LEU A 319 0.08 -14.81 -8.75
C LEU A 319 -1.30 -15.48 -8.73
N GLU A 320 -1.37 -16.80 -8.80
CA GLU A 320 -2.67 -17.50 -8.77
C GLU A 320 -3.46 -17.22 -7.48
N ASP A 321 -2.79 -17.21 -6.32
CA ASP A 321 -3.42 -16.96 -5.03
C ASP A 321 -3.99 -15.53 -4.97
N MET A 322 -3.20 -14.55 -5.43
CA MET A 322 -3.63 -13.16 -5.54
C MET A 322 -4.91 -13.02 -6.37
N LEU A 323 -4.97 -13.69 -7.52
CA LEU A 323 -6.11 -13.59 -8.43
C LEU A 323 -7.35 -14.35 -7.93
N LYS A 324 -7.15 -15.49 -7.25
CA LYS A 324 -8.22 -16.24 -6.58
C LYS A 324 -8.82 -15.42 -5.43
N ASP A 325 -7.99 -14.85 -4.57
CA ASP A 325 -8.46 -14.09 -3.40
C ASP A 325 -9.11 -12.76 -3.80
N SER A 326 -8.54 -12.04 -4.77
CA SER A 326 -9.18 -10.85 -5.35
C SER A 326 -10.57 -11.16 -5.91
N TRP A 327 -10.72 -12.26 -6.63
CA TRP A 327 -12.02 -12.67 -7.16
C TRP A 327 -13.00 -13.10 -6.06
N ASN A 328 -12.53 -13.88 -5.08
CA ASN A 328 -13.34 -14.33 -3.96
C ASN A 328 -13.95 -13.15 -3.20
N TRP A 329 -13.16 -12.11 -2.91
CA TRP A 329 -13.64 -10.86 -2.35
C TRP A 329 -14.71 -10.20 -3.25
N GLN A 330 -14.39 -9.92 -4.51
CA GLN A 330 -15.32 -9.18 -5.39
C GLN A 330 -16.63 -9.94 -5.64
N LYS A 331 -16.57 -11.26 -5.77
CA LYS A 331 -17.73 -12.12 -5.98
C LYS A 331 -18.69 -12.10 -4.79
N GLN A 332 -18.15 -12.10 -3.57
CA GLN A 332 -18.94 -12.01 -2.34
C GLN A 332 -19.42 -10.58 -2.06
N ASN A 333 -18.75 -9.57 -2.63
CA ASN A 333 -18.99 -8.15 -2.37
C ASN A 333 -19.05 -7.39 -3.71
N PRO A 334 -20.06 -7.65 -4.56
CA PRO A 334 -20.11 -7.10 -5.92
C PRO A 334 -20.11 -5.55 -5.93
N THR A 335 -20.73 -4.94 -4.93
CA THR A 335 -20.80 -3.49 -4.71
C THR A 335 -19.78 -2.97 -3.68
N GLY A 336 -18.80 -3.79 -3.31
CA GLY A 336 -17.79 -3.44 -2.31
C GLY A 336 -18.35 -3.48 -0.88
N TYR A 337 -18.01 -2.49 -0.07
CA TYR A 337 -18.50 -2.40 1.32
C TYR A 337 -19.89 -1.75 1.45
N LYS A 338 -20.54 -1.38 0.35
CA LYS A 338 -21.91 -0.84 0.36
C LYS A 338 -22.92 -2.00 0.28
N ASN A 339 -23.79 -2.08 1.29
CA ASN A 339 -24.92 -3.01 1.34
C ASN A 339 -25.95 -2.72 0.24
#